data_AF-A0A2N5ZU70-F1
#
_entry.id   AF-A0A2N5ZU70-F1
#
_cell.length_a   1.000
_cell.length_b   1.000
_cell.length_c   1.000
_cell.angle_alpha   90.00
_cell.angle_beta   90.00
_cell.angle_gamma   90.00
#
_symmetry.space_group_name_H-M   'P 1'
#
loop_
_entity.id
_entity.type
_entity.pdbx_description
1 polymer ?
#
loop_
_entity_poly.entity_id
_entity_poly.type
_entity_poly.pdbx_seq_one_letter_code
_entity_poly.pdbx_strand_id
1 'polypeptide(L)' 'MNLFTWGEKKIQSFNIWDFAVFKVYLFFLGMMAGAYFSSFVLSYFWDFTILVVASLAWILYKIFRV' A
#
# COMPACT_ATOMS: atom_id res chain seq x y z
N MET A 1 -7.25 19.02 -19.49
CA MET A 1 -6.60 18.96 -18.16
C MET A 1 -6.03 17.57 -18.00
N ASN A 2 -4.71 17.43 -18.07
CA ASN A 2 -4.06 16.13 -18.21
C ASN A 2 -4.15 15.32 -16.90
N LEU A 3 -4.47 14.04 -17.00
CA LEU A 3 -4.43 13.08 -15.88
C LEU A 3 -3.08 13.14 -15.13
N PHE A 4 -2.00 13.44 -15.86
CA PHE A 4 -0.66 13.65 -15.33
C PHE A 4 -0.57 14.81 -14.32
N THR A 5 -1.16 15.97 -14.62
CA THR A 5 -1.10 17.12 -13.71
C THR A 5 -1.99 16.96 -12.47
N TRP A 6 -3.01 16.10 -12.55
CA TRP A 6 -3.81 15.70 -11.39
C TRP A 6 -3.04 14.74 -10.46
N GLY A 7 -2.32 13.78 -11.04
CA GLY A 7 -1.46 12.86 -10.29
C GLY A 7 -0.30 13.57 -9.57
N GLU A 8 0.40 14.47 -10.25
CA GLU A 8 1.51 15.25 -9.66
C GLU A 8 1.08 16.08 -8.46
N LYS A 9 -0.04 16.80 -8.57
CA LYS A 9 -0.55 17.63 -7.46
C LYS A 9 -0.94 16.80 -6.25
N LYS A 10 -1.49 15.58 -6.45
CA LYS A 10 -1.81 14.69 -5.33
C LYS A 10 -0.56 14.09 -4.69
N ILE A 11 0.43 13.69 -5.47
CA ILE A 11 1.71 13.17 -4.94
C ILE A 11 2.46 14.26 -4.17
N GLN A 12 2.40 15.53 -4.59
CA GLN A 12 3.00 16.63 -3.83
C GLN A 12 2.31 16.90 -2.47
N SER A 13 1.07 16.43 -2.28
CA SER A 13 0.37 16.52 -0.98
C SER A 13 0.69 15.37 -0.03
N PHE A 14 1.46 14.36 -0.46
CA PHE A 14 1.83 13.24 0.39
C PHE A 14 2.84 13.68 1.44
N ASN A 15 2.49 13.41 2.70
CA ASN A 15 3.40 13.62 3.82
C ASN A 15 4.35 12.43 3.97
N ILE A 16 5.44 12.64 4.70
CA ILE A 16 6.44 11.59 5.02
C ILE A 16 5.77 10.32 5.60
N TRP A 17 4.70 10.50 6.38
CA TRP A 17 3.89 9.41 6.93
C TRP A 17 3.21 8.55 5.85
N ASP A 18 2.73 9.14 4.76
CA ASP A 18 2.10 8.39 3.68
C ASP A 18 3.12 7.57 2.91
N PHE A 19 4.34 8.10 2.79
CA PHE A 19 5.47 7.37 2.22
C PHE A 19 5.90 6.19 3.09
N ALA A 20 5.83 6.34 4.42
CA ALA A 20 6.07 5.25 5.36
C ALA A 20 4.99 4.15 5.23
N VAL A 21 3.70 4.53 5.17
CA VAL A 21 2.59 3.59 4.95
C VAL A 21 2.74 2.87 3.60
N PHE A 22 3.16 3.58 2.56
CA PHE A 22 3.41 2.97 1.24
C PHE A 22 4.58 1.98 1.25
N LYS A 23 5.67 2.27 1.97
CA LYS A 23 6.76 1.31 2.17
C LYS A 23 6.31 0.07 2.94
N VAL A 24 5.50 0.24 3.97
CA VAL A 24 4.92 -0.87 4.76
C VAL A 24 4.01 -1.73 3.87
N TYR A 25 3.18 -1.10 3.03
CA TYR A 25 2.39 -1.80 2.02
C TYR A 25 3.26 -2.63 1.07
N LEU A 26 4.30 -2.04 0.48
CA LEU A 26 5.22 -2.76 -0.41
C LEU A 26 5.92 -3.94 0.28
N PHE A 27 6.30 -3.77 1.54
CA PHE A 27 6.93 -4.82 2.33
C PHE A 27 6.01 -6.03 2.54
N PHE A 28 4.76 -5.79 2.97
CA PHE A 28 3.78 -6.86 3.14
C PHE A 28 3.36 -7.51 1.82
N LEU A 29 3.31 -6.74 0.73
CA LEU A 29 3.06 -7.28 -0.60
C LEU A 29 4.20 -8.22 -1.04
N GLY A 30 5.45 -7.85 -0.75
CA GLY A 30 6.61 -8.73 -0.94
C GLY A 30 6.54 -10.01 -0.09
N MET A 31 6.08 -9.90 1.16
CA MET A 31 5.84 -11.09 2.01
C MET A 31 4.75 -11.99 1.42
N MET A 32 3.65 -11.43 0.90
CA MET A 32 2.62 -12.24 0.22
C MET A 32 3.19 -12.97 -1.00
N ALA A 33 4.10 -12.35 -1.77
CA ALA A 33 4.81 -13.05 -2.85
C ALA A 33 5.71 -14.18 -2.32
N GLY A 34 6.29 -14.02 -1.13
CA GLY A 34 7.03 -15.07 -0.42
C GLY A 34 6.17 -16.26 0.03
N ALA A 35 4.84 -16.12 0.10
CA ALA A 35 3.93 -17.21 0.44
C ALA A 35 3.98 -18.37 -0.57
N TYR A 36 4.38 -18.09 -1.81
CA TYR A 36 4.59 -19.13 -2.83
C TYR A 36 5.78 -20.06 -2.54
N PHE A 37 6.73 -19.61 -1.71
CA PHE A 37 7.98 -20.33 -1.44
C PHE A 37 8.05 -20.89 -0.01
N SER A 38 7.25 -20.39 0.92
CA SER A 38 7.33 -20.76 2.34
C SER A 38 5.96 -21.03 2.97
N SER A 39 5.81 -22.22 3.55
CA SER A 39 4.61 -22.64 4.31
C SER A 39 4.40 -21.82 5.59
N PHE A 40 5.46 -21.25 6.16
CA PHE A 40 5.36 -20.32 7.29
C PHE A 40 4.58 -19.06 6.88
N VAL A 41 4.94 -18.49 5.74
CA VAL A 41 4.30 -17.28 5.22
C VAL A 41 2.88 -17.57 4.71
N LEU A 42 2.65 -18.76 4.15
CA LEU A 42 1.33 -19.25 3.77
C LEU A 42 0.37 -19.30 4.98
N SER A 43 0.86 -19.71 6.16
CA SER A 43 0.06 -19.80 7.38
C SER A 43 -0.50 -18.45 7.84
N TYR A 44 0.22 -17.36 7.59
CA TYR A 44 -0.17 -15.98 7.96
C TYR A 44 -0.62 -15.16 6.74
N PHE A 45 -0.89 -15.82 5.61
CA PHE A 45 -1.24 -15.15 4.35
C PHE A 45 -2.45 -14.22 4.50
N TRP A 46 -3.47 -14.67 5.23
CA TRP A 46 -4.67 -13.87 5.50
C TRP A 46 -4.39 -12.64 6.34
N ASP A 47 -3.52 -12.75 7.35
CA ASP A 47 -3.13 -11.61 8.19
C ASP A 47 -2.36 -10.55 7.37
N PHE A 48 -1.43 -10.99 6.51
CA PHE A 48 -0.73 -10.10 5.58
C PHE A 48 -1.68 -9.46 4.57
N THR A 49 -2.66 -10.21 4.07
CA THR A 49 -3.68 -9.70 3.15
C THR A 49 -4.49 -8.57 3.78
N ILE A 50 -4.92 -8.74 5.03
CA ILE A 50 -5.68 -7.70 5.76
C ILE A 50 -4.83 -6.43 5.92
N LEU A 51 -3.54 -6.57 6.26
CA LEU A 51 -2.63 -5.42 6.40
C LEU A 51 -2.41 -4.69 5.07
N VAL A 52 -2.27 -5.43 3.97
CA VAL A 52 -2.14 -4.86 2.61
C VAL A 52 -3.43 -4.13 2.21
N VAL A 53 -4.60 -4.73 2.45
CA VAL A 53 -5.89 -4.10 2.13
C VAL A 53 -6.13 -2.86 2.99
N ALA A 54 -5.83 -2.91 4.29
CA ALA A 54 -6.00 -1.77 5.19
C ALA A 54 -5.09 -0.59 4.82
N SER A 55 -3.82 -0.86 4.51
CA SER A 55 -2.88 0.17 4.07
C SER A 55 -3.24 0.75 2.70
N LEU A 56 -3.72 -0.08 1.78
CA LEU A 56 -4.23 0.38 0.48
C LEU A 56 -5.50 1.23 0.62
N ALA A 57 -6.44 0.81 1.48
CA ALA A 57 -7.64 1.58 1.79
C ALA A 57 -7.30 2.94 2.41
N TRP A 58 -6.30 3.01 3.30
CA TRP A 58 -5.82 4.26 3.88
C TRP A 58 -5.25 5.21 2.83
N ILE A 59 -4.39 4.70 1.94
CA ILE A 59 -3.78 5.48 0.86
C ILE A 59 -4.85 5.96 -0.12
N LEU A 60 -5.77 5.09 -0.54
CA LEU A 60 -6.88 5.45 -1.42
C LEU A 60 -7.81 6.46 -0.77
N TYR A 61 -8.18 6.28 0.50
CA TYR A 61 -9.00 7.22 1.23
C TYR A 61 -8.37 8.62 1.26
N LYS A 62 -7.06 8.69 1.49
CA LYS A 62 -6.34 9.97 1.48
C LYS A 62 -6.28 10.57 0.07
N ILE A 63 -6.04 9.74 -0.94
CA ILE A 63 -6.12 10.17 -2.34
C ILE A 63 -7.51 10.70 -2.66
N PHE A 64 -8.61 10.04 -2.30
CA PHE A 64 -9.96 10.50 -2.66
C PHE A 64 -10.50 11.66 -1.81
N ARG A 65 -10.02 11.81 -0.57
CA ARG A 65 -10.45 12.88 0.35
C ARG A 65 -9.71 14.21 0.11
N VAL A 66 -8.48 14.16 -0.42
CA VAL A 66 -7.72 15.34 -0.89
C VAL A 66 -8.23 15.78 -2.26
#